data_AF-A0A3A1WHQ0-F1
#
_entry.id   AF-A0A3A1WHQ0-F1
#
_cell.length_a   1.000
_cell.length_b   1.000
_cell.length_c   1.000
_cell.angle_alpha   90.00
_cell.angle_beta   90.00
_cell.angle_gamma   90.00
#
_symmetry.space_group_name_H-M   'P 1'
#
loop_
_entity.id
_entity.type
_entity.pdbx_description
1 polymer ?
#
loop_
_entity_poly.entity_id
_entity_poly.type
_entity_poly.pdbx_seq_one_letter_code
_entity_poly.pdbx_strand_id
1 'polypeptide(L)'
;MDGPAVRMPTATLAGPAPAAPHETHERFFDARPAGMLVDRPDLSEDDLLAAIAERLVFEGRTGPEPQVVIEAARLGKRKALAFLRKLLLPPPRSPLSMPVRPILREHMTRTDDDMR
;
A
#
# COMPACT_ATOMS: atom_id res chain seq x y z
N MET A 1 -2.93 -68.11 -19.56
CA MET A 1 -3.24 -66.84 -20.26
C MET A 1 -3.39 -65.79 -19.16
N ASP A 2 -2.24 -65.35 -18.65
CA ASP A 2 -2.10 -64.37 -17.58
C ASP A 2 -2.29 -62.96 -18.14
N GLY A 3 -3.24 -62.21 -17.57
CA GLY A 3 -3.47 -60.79 -17.86
C GLY A 3 -2.85 -59.90 -16.77
N PRO A 4 -2.05 -58.87 -17.10
CA PRO A 4 -1.18 -58.23 -16.13
C PRO A 4 -1.79 -57.01 -15.39
N ALA A 5 -1.44 -56.96 -14.10
CA ALA A 5 -1.02 -55.80 -13.31
C ALA A 5 -1.97 -54.59 -13.18
N VAL A 6 -2.75 -54.61 -12.09
CA VAL A 6 -3.29 -53.43 -11.42
C VAL A 6 -2.14 -52.56 -10.93
N ARG A 7 -1.91 -51.41 -11.56
CA ARG A 7 -0.86 -50.47 -11.17
C ARG A 7 -1.47 -49.39 -10.27
N MET A 8 -1.35 -49.59 -8.96
CA MET A 8 -1.62 -48.57 -7.94
C MET A 8 -0.59 -47.44 -8.05
N PRO A 9 -0.98 -46.15 -8.12
CA PRO A 9 -0.04 -45.08 -7.88
C PRO A 9 0.24 -44.96 -6.38
N THR A 10 1.49 -45.27 -6.03
CA THR A 10 2.13 -45.02 -4.74
C THR A 10 1.98 -43.58 -4.31
N ALA A 11 1.61 -43.39 -3.03
CA ALA A 11 1.60 -42.11 -2.36
C ALA A 11 2.99 -41.46 -2.41
N THR A 12 3.09 -40.34 -3.12
CA THR A 12 4.25 -39.46 -3.02
C THR A 12 4.23 -38.80 -1.65
N LEU A 13 5.16 -39.19 -0.78
CA LEU A 13 5.59 -38.41 0.38
C LEU A 13 6.15 -37.08 -0.11
N ALA A 14 5.28 -36.08 -0.25
CA ALA A 14 5.69 -34.68 -0.31
C ALA A 14 6.14 -34.30 1.11
N GLY A 15 7.46 -34.28 1.31
CA GLY A 15 8.07 -33.76 2.53
C GLY A 15 7.59 -32.33 2.79
N PRO A 16 7.59 -31.88 4.06
CA PRO A 16 7.14 -30.55 4.40
C PRO A 16 7.98 -29.53 3.64
N ALA A 17 7.31 -28.76 2.79
CA ALA A 17 7.87 -27.58 2.15
C ALA A 17 8.57 -26.72 3.22
N PRO A 18 9.78 -26.18 2.95
CA PRO A 18 10.40 -25.25 3.87
C PRO A 18 9.45 -24.08 4.02
N ALA A 19 8.91 -23.92 5.24
CA ALA A 19 8.15 -22.75 5.62
C ALA A 19 8.95 -21.53 5.18
N ALA A 20 8.32 -20.68 4.36
CA ALA A 20 8.84 -19.37 4.01
C ALA A 20 9.36 -18.70 5.28
N PRO A 21 10.48 -17.97 5.21
CA PRO A 21 11.02 -17.30 6.37
C PRO A 21 9.90 -16.44 6.94
N HIS A 22 9.43 -16.79 8.13
CA HIS A 22 8.72 -15.86 8.97
C HIS A 22 9.73 -14.75 9.16
N GLU A 23 9.59 -13.68 8.38
CA GLU A 23 10.27 -12.42 8.64
C GLU A 23 10.00 -12.16 10.11
N THR A 24 11.03 -12.36 10.91
CA THR A 24 11.11 -11.83 12.26
C THR A 24 10.81 -10.36 12.06
N HIS A 25 9.56 -9.97 12.31
CA HIS A 25 9.16 -8.58 12.43
C HIS A 25 9.94 -8.09 13.64
N GLU A 26 11.20 -7.75 13.41
CA GLU A 26 12.02 -7.05 14.36
C GLU A 26 11.18 -5.82 14.70
N ARG A 27 10.79 -5.78 15.98
CA ARG A 27 9.87 -4.82 16.58
C ARG A 27 10.57 -3.48 16.68
N PHE A 28 11.01 -2.95 15.55
CA PHE A 28 11.37 -1.57 15.46
C PHE A 28 10.06 -0.83 15.50
N PHE A 29 9.86 -0.06 16.58
CA PHE A 29 8.86 0.99 16.58
C PHE A 29 9.03 1.74 15.26
N ASP A 30 8.03 1.63 14.40
CA ASP A 30 8.08 2.23 13.09
C ASP A 30 8.07 3.74 13.27
N ALA A 31 9.26 4.33 13.27
CA ALA A 31 9.49 5.76 13.47
C ALA A 31 9.16 6.57 12.20
N ARG A 32 8.65 5.91 11.14
CA ARG A 32 8.19 6.61 9.95
C ARG A 32 7.01 7.53 10.32
N PRO A 33 6.86 8.66 9.58
CA PRO A 33 5.73 9.57 9.76
C PRO A 33 4.41 8.81 9.70
N ALA A 34 3.43 9.18 10.54
CA ALA A 34 2.14 8.50 10.60
C ALA A 34 1.42 8.48 9.23
N GLY A 35 1.61 9.50 8.39
CA GLY A 35 1.12 9.54 7.01
C GLY A 35 1.56 8.35 6.14
N MET A 36 2.72 7.75 6.41
CA MET A 36 3.19 6.56 5.69
C MET A 36 2.36 5.31 6.01
N LEU A 37 1.64 5.26 7.13
CA LEU A 37 0.75 4.14 7.47
C LEU A 37 -0.46 4.03 6.53
N VAL A 38 -0.79 5.12 5.83
CA VAL A 38 -1.90 5.23 4.88
C VAL A 38 -1.45 5.62 3.46
N ASP A 39 -0.15 5.42 3.15
CA ASP A 39 0.46 5.76 1.86
C ASP A 39 0.29 7.25 1.45
N ARG A 40 0.19 8.14 2.45
CA ARG A 40 0.01 9.60 2.27
C ARG A 40 1.04 10.38 3.08
N PRO A 41 2.29 10.50 2.59
CA PRO A 41 3.36 11.22 3.29
C PRO A 41 3.09 12.71 3.45
N ASP A 42 2.13 13.27 2.72
CA ASP A 42 1.68 14.66 2.83
C ASP A 42 0.83 14.94 4.08
N LEU A 43 0.32 13.91 4.75
CA LEU A 43 -0.51 14.07 5.95
C LEU A 43 0.34 14.17 7.21
N SER A 44 0.01 15.16 8.05
CA SER A 44 0.57 15.27 9.40
C SER A 44 -0.05 14.24 10.35
N GLU A 45 0.62 14.00 11.47
CA GLU A 45 0.07 13.13 12.53
C GLU A 45 -1.21 13.74 13.14
N ASP A 46 -1.27 15.06 13.28
CA ASP A 46 -2.44 15.78 13.79
C ASP A 46 -3.68 15.61 12.88
N ASP A 47 -3.50 15.71 11.55
CA ASP A 47 -4.59 15.48 10.59
C ASP A 47 -5.16 14.05 10.70
N LEU A 48 -4.28 13.07 10.91
CA LEU A 48 -4.65 11.67 11.12
C LEU A 48 -5.40 11.47 12.44
N LEU A 49 -4.94 12.08 13.53
CA LEU A 49 -5.60 12.03 14.83
C LEU A 49 -7.02 12.62 14.76
N ALA A 50 -7.18 13.77 14.09
CA ALA A 50 -8.48 14.39 13.87
C ALA A 50 -9.42 13.47 13.07
N ALA A 51 -8.94 12.91 11.95
CA ALA A 51 -9.73 11.99 11.13
C ALA A 51 -10.14 10.72 11.89
N ILE A 52 -9.25 10.17 12.73
CA ILE A 52 -9.55 9.01 13.59
C ILE A 52 -10.63 9.37 14.61
N ALA A 53 -10.51 10.52 15.28
CA ALA A 53 -11.47 10.98 16.27
C ALA A 53 -12.87 11.14 15.66
N GLU A 54 -12.96 11.83 14.52
CA GLU A 54 -14.23 12.00 13.78
C GLU A 54 -14.84 10.65 13.40
N ARG A 55 -14.02 9.71 12.92
CA ARG A 55 -14.50 8.39 12.54
C ARG A 55 -15.00 7.57 13.73
N LEU A 56 -14.34 7.64 14.88
CA LEU A 56 -14.77 6.95 16.09
C LEU A 56 -16.11 7.49 16.60
N VAL A 57 -16.27 8.83 16.58
CA VAL A 57 -17.53 9.50 16.92
C VAL A 57 -18.64 9.06 15.96
N PHE A 58 -18.36 9.06 14.65
CA PHE A 58 -19.34 8.64 13.63
C PHE A 58 -19.77 7.17 13.79
N GLU A 59 -18.85 6.26 14.14
CA GLU A 59 -19.17 4.85 14.37
C GLU A 59 -19.88 4.61 15.72
N GLY A 60 -20.09 5.65 16.54
CA GLY A 60 -20.71 5.54 17.87
C GLY A 60 -19.88 4.69 18.83
N ARG A 61 -18.57 4.55 18.57
CA ARG A 61 -17.67 3.76 19.40
C ARG A 61 -17.01 4.68 20.41
N THR A 62 -17.19 4.37 21.69
CA THR A 62 -16.27 4.81 22.76
C THR A 62 -14.99 3.98 22.63
N GLY A 63 -14.30 4.18 21.52
CA GLY A 63 -13.11 3.43 21.15
C GLY A 63 -11.88 3.84 21.96
N PRO A 64 -10.75 3.14 21.77
CA PRO A 64 -9.47 3.56 22.32
C PRO A 64 -9.11 4.97 21.82
N GLU A 65 -8.28 5.68 22.57
CA GLU A 65 -7.80 7.00 22.13
C GLU A 65 -7.18 6.94 20.73
N PRO A 66 -7.33 8.00 19.91
CA PRO A 66 -6.78 8.06 18.56
C PRO A 66 -5.29 7.70 18.48
N GLN A 67 -4.50 8.13 19.47
CA GLN A 67 -3.07 7.81 19.57
C GLN A 67 -2.82 6.30 19.66
N VAL A 68 -3.65 5.57 20.41
CA VAL A 68 -3.54 4.12 20.57
C VAL A 68 -3.81 3.40 19.25
N VAL A 69 -4.66 3.96 18.37
CA VAL A 69 -4.91 3.40 17.04
C VAL A 69 -3.69 3.55 16.13
N ILE A 70 -3.00 4.69 16.19
CA ILE A 70 -1.74 4.93 15.46
C ILE A 70 -0.65 3.98 15.97
N GLU A 71 -0.46 3.89 17.28
CA GLU A 71 0.52 2.97 17.87
C GLU A 71 0.21 1.50 17.55
N ALA A 72 -1.07 1.12 17.60
CA ALA A 72 -1.52 -0.20 17.17
C ALA A 72 -1.20 -0.48 15.69
N ALA A 73 -1.32 0.53 14.82
CA ALA A 73 -0.97 0.43 13.41
C ALA A 73 0.55 0.34 13.20
N ARG A 74 1.36 1.12 13.93
CA ARG A 74 2.83 1.03 13.95
C ARG A 74 3.30 -0.36 14.38
N LEU A 75 2.60 -0.98 15.34
CA LEU A 75 2.82 -2.37 15.78
C LEU A 75 2.32 -3.43 14.78
N GLY A 76 1.77 -3.04 13.63
CA GLY A 76 1.28 -3.95 12.60
C GLY A 76 -0.05 -4.64 12.91
N LYS A 77 -0.83 -4.16 13.89
CA LYS A 77 -2.13 -4.76 14.21
C LYS A 77 -3.09 -4.61 13.03
N ARG A 78 -3.50 -5.74 12.44
CA ARG A 78 -4.36 -5.80 11.24
C ARG A 78 -5.67 -5.00 11.38
N LYS A 79 -6.30 -5.00 12.56
CA LYS A 79 -7.53 -4.23 12.81
C LYS A 79 -7.31 -2.73 12.74
N ALA A 80 -6.19 -2.22 13.26
CA ALA A 80 -5.85 -0.80 13.22
C ALA A 80 -5.54 -0.36 11.78
N LEU A 81 -4.73 -1.14 11.05
CA LEU A 81 -4.46 -0.87 9.63
C LEU A 81 -5.74 -0.89 8.77
N ALA A 82 -6.62 -1.86 8.99
CA ALA A 82 -7.90 -1.92 8.29
C ALA A 82 -8.85 -0.75 8.64
N PHE A 83 -8.73 -0.21 9.84
CA PHE A 83 -9.45 0.98 10.26
C PHE A 83 -8.90 2.24 9.60
N LEU A 84 -7.58 2.44 9.60
CA LEU A 84 -6.92 3.58 8.95
C LEU A 84 -7.27 3.68 7.45
N ARG A 85 -7.36 2.54 6.75
CA ARG A 85 -7.76 2.47 5.34
C ARG A 85 -9.19 2.94 5.05
N LYS A 86 -10.04 3.07 6.07
CA LYS A 86 -11.44 3.50 5.94
C LYS A 86 -11.66 4.95 6.37
N LEU A 87 -10.60 5.64 6.79
CA LEU A 87 -10.69 7.04 7.18
C LEU A 87 -11.02 7.92 5.98
N LEU A 88 -11.83 8.94 6.24
CA LEU A 88 -12.01 10.03 5.30
C LEU A 88 -10.85 11.00 5.54
N LEU A 89 -9.97 11.09 4.55
CA LEU A 89 -8.77 11.93 4.62
C LEU A 89 -8.96 13.18 3.78
N PRO A 90 -8.34 14.31 4.15
CA PRO A 90 -8.41 15.51 3.35
C PRO A 90 -7.80 15.29 1.95
N PRO A 91 -8.21 16.10 0.96
CA PRO A 91 -7.71 16.00 -0.40
C PRO A 91 -6.17 16.04 -0.44
N PRO A 92 -5.54 15.26 -1.34
CA PRO A 92 -4.09 15.25 -1.49
C PRO A 92 -3.56 16.63 -1.86
N ARG A 93 -2.55 17.07 -1.12
CA ARG A 93 -1.85 18.35 -1.36
C ARG A 93 -0.58 18.17 -2.20
N SER A 94 -0.22 16.94 -2.55
CA SER A 94 0.98 16.66 -3.34
C SER A 94 0.90 17.38 -4.69
N PRO A 95 1.96 18.10 -5.10
CA PRO A 95 2.02 18.70 -6.43
C PRO A 95 1.97 17.59 -7.48
N LEU A 96 1.15 17.80 -8.51
CA LEU A 96 1.07 16.88 -9.65
C LEU A 96 2.40 16.99 -10.42
N SER A 97 3.20 15.91 -10.43
CA SER A 97 4.41 15.88 -11.25
C SER A 97 4.00 15.71 -12.72
N MET A 98 3.95 16.82 -13.46
CA MET A 98 3.73 16.77 -14.90
C MET A 98 5.04 16.47 -15.61
N PRO A 99 5.15 15.35 -16.35
CA PRO A 99 6.32 15.11 -17.18
C PRO A 99 6.38 16.16 -18.29
N VAL A 100 7.51 16.86 -18.41
CA VAL A 100 7.73 17.85 -19.46
C VAL A 100 7.93 17.12 -20.79
N ARG A 101 7.01 17.31 -21.74
CA ARG A 101 7.19 16.83 -23.11
C ARG A 101 7.79 17.96 -23.95
N PRO A 102 8.96 17.79 -24.58
CA PRO A 102 9.49 18.77 -25.50
C PRO A 102 8.54 18.91 -26.70
N ILE A 103 8.19 20.14 -27.06
CA ILE A 103 7.40 20.43 -28.26
C ILE A 103 8.36 20.30 -29.46
N LEU A 104 8.20 19.25 -30.27
CA LEU A 104 8.98 19.06 -31.48
C LEU A 104 8.61 20.16 -32.49
N ARG A 105 9.57 21.02 -32.86
CA ARG A 105 9.40 22.10 -33.86
C ARG A 105 9.69 21.58 -35.28
N GLU A 106 8.93 20.59 -35.73
CA GLU A 106 9.24 19.84 -36.97
C GLU A 106 8.77 20.55 -38.26
N HIS A 107 8.06 21.68 -38.15
CA HIS A 107 7.33 22.28 -39.28
C HIS A 107 7.75 23.70 -39.66
N MET A 108 8.81 24.26 -39.09
CA MET A 108 9.20 25.66 -39.35
C MET A 108 10.25 25.87 -40.45
N THR A 109 10.72 24.84 -41.15
CA THR A 109 11.84 24.97 -42.12
C THR A 109 11.50 24.67 -43.59
N ARG A 110 10.22 24.62 -44.00
CA ARG A 110 9.85 24.22 -45.38
C ARG A 110 9.27 25.33 -46.27
N THR A 111 9.63 26.60 -46.09
CA THR A 111 8.99 27.66 -46.90
C THR A 111 9.89 28.74 -47.51
N ASP A 112 11.22 28.63 -47.49
CA ASP A 112 12.08 29.69 -48.07
C ASP A 112 13.04 29.25 -49.19
N ASP A 113 13.02 27.97 -49.63
CA ASP A 113 13.95 27.48 -50.69
C ASP A 113 13.35 27.40 -52.10
N ASP A 114 12.04 27.66 -52.28
CA ASP A 114 11.33 27.52 -53.58
C ASP A 114 11.22 28.84 -54.38
N MET A 115 12.00 29.87 -54.01
CA MET A 115 11.91 31.21 -54.63
C MET A 115 13.28 31.74 -55.13
N ARG A 116 14.06 30.90 -55.82
CA ARG A 116 15.32 31.30 -56.48
C ARG A 116 15.43 30.85 -57.93
#